data_AF-A0A7J4EFB5-F1
#
_entry.id   AF-A0A7J4EFB5-F1
#
_cell.length_a   1.000
_cell.length_b   1.000
_cell.length_c   1.000
_cell.angle_alpha   90.00
_cell.angle_beta   90.00
_cell.angle_gamma   90.00
#
_symmetry.space_group_name_H-M   'P 1'
#
loop_
_entity.id
_entity.type
_entity.pdbx_description
1 polymer ?
#
loop_
_entity_poly.entity_id
_entity_poly.type
_entity_poly.pdbx_seq_one_letter_code
_entity_poly.pdbx_strand_id
1 'polypeptide(L)'
;MRRQSNILRYHNNEWRKLSTTIKNESTEYVYYEAEIPGLSTFAIVGSTLITQPSLEPSPTTSYFTQPLIIYTLTVGAATVSLTIGFLLYYRKHS
;
A
#
# COMPACT_ATOMS: atom_id res chain seq x y z
N MET A 1 -10.73 -19.87 20.46
CA MET A 1 -9.46 -20.38 19.90
C MET A 1 -8.54 -19.17 19.68
N ARG A 2 -7.37 -19.09 20.32
CA ARG A 2 -6.46 -17.94 20.16
C ARG A 2 -5.72 -18.05 18.82
N ARG A 3 -5.78 -17.01 17.98
CA ARG A 3 -5.01 -16.94 16.72
C ARG A 3 -3.56 -16.65 17.07
N GLN A 4 -2.70 -17.66 16.98
CA GLN A 4 -1.26 -17.51 17.23
C GLN A 4 -0.51 -17.50 15.91
N SER A 5 0.28 -16.44 15.70
CA SER A 5 1.21 -16.33 14.57
C SER A 5 2.63 -16.57 15.06
N ASN A 6 3.41 -17.36 14.33
CA ASN A 6 4.81 -17.62 14.63
C ASN A 6 5.70 -16.92 13.60
N ILE A 7 6.77 -16.28 14.07
CA ILE A 7 7.82 -15.71 13.21
C ILE A 7 8.97 -16.70 13.14
N LEU A 8 9.40 -17.05 11.93
CA LEU A 8 10.52 -17.93 11.66
C LEU A 8 11.63 -17.17 10.95
N ARG A 9 12.87 -17.54 11.23
CA ARG A 9 14.08 -17.07 10.55
C ARG A 9 14.69 -18.23 9.77
N TYR A 10 15.08 -17.98 8.53
CA TYR A 10 15.88 -18.94 7.77
C TYR A 10 17.36 -18.74 8.06
N HIS A 11 18.02 -19.79 8.54
CA HIS A 11 19.44 -19.77 8.86
C HIS A 11 20.01 -21.18 8.83
N ASN A 12 21.23 -21.35 8.29
CA ASN A 12 21.90 -22.66 8.16
C ASN A 12 21.01 -23.72 7.50
N ASN A 13 20.39 -23.37 6.38
CA ASN A 13 19.50 -24.24 5.61
C ASN A 13 18.23 -24.70 6.33
N GLU A 14 17.87 -24.09 7.47
CA GLU A 14 16.72 -24.47 8.28
C GLU A 14 15.86 -23.28 8.67
N TRP A 15 14.56 -23.52 8.83
CA TRP A 15 13.65 -22.55 9.42
C TRP A 15 13.61 -22.73 10.94
N ARG A 16 13.93 -21.67 11.67
CA ARG A 16 13.95 -21.67 13.14
C ARG A 16 12.94 -20.68 13.67
N LYS A 17 12.07 -21.13 14.58
CA LYS A 17 11.12 -20.26 15.26
C LYS A 17 11.88 -19.26 16.12
N LEU A 18 11.52 -17.98 16.00
CA LEU A 18 12.04 -16.93 16.86
C LEU A 18 11.22 -16.86 18.15
N SER A 19 11.89 -16.45 19.24
CA SER A 19 11.19 -16.02 20.44
C SER A 19 10.51 -14.69 20.15
N THR A 20 9.18 -14.69 20.12
CA THR A 20 8.38 -13.51 19.82
C THR A 20 7.67 -13.01 21.07
N THR A 21 7.59 -11.70 21.22
CA THR A 21 6.83 -11.04 22.28
C THR A 21 5.62 -10.33 21.66
N ILE A 22 4.46 -10.39 22.31
CA ILE A 22 3.30 -9.58 21.93
C ILE A 22 3.53 -8.17 22.47
N LYS A 23 3.64 -7.19 21.58
CA LYS A 23 3.83 -5.78 21.98
C LYS A 23 2.52 -5.07 22.25
N ASN A 24 1.48 -5.42 21.50
CA ASN A 24 0.15 -4.84 21.64
C ASN A 24 -0.91 -5.76 21.03
N GLU A 25 -2.14 -5.62 21.50
CA GLU A 25 -3.31 -6.33 20.97
C GLU A 25 -4.49 -5.34 20.90
N SER A 26 -5.13 -5.29 19.74
CA SER A 26 -6.37 -4.57 19.51
C SER A 26 -7.49 -5.57 19.18
N THR A 27 -8.70 -5.05 18.95
CA THR A 27 -9.85 -5.89 18.56
C THR A 27 -9.65 -6.60 17.22
N GLU A 28 -8.79 -6.07 16.36
CA GLU A 28 -8.58 -6.57 14.99
C GLU A 28 -7.18 -7.14 14.75
N TYR A 29 -6.16 -6.63 15.48
CA TYR A 29 -4.76 -6.95 15.21
C TYR A 29 -3.98 -7.33 16.47
N VAL A 30 -3.02 -8.23 16.29
CA VAL A 30 -2.02 -8.57 17.32
C VAL A 30 -0.64 -8.22 16.76
N TYR A 31 0.10 -7.40 17.50
CA TYR A 31 1.43 -6.94 17.11
C TYR A 31 2.49 -7.80 17.78
N TYR A 32 3.30 -8.48 16.97
CA TYR A 32 4.40 -9.33 17.42
C TYR A 32 5.74 -8.68 17.12
N GLU A 33 6.70 -8.86 18.01
CA GLU A 33 8.08 -8.38 17.85
C GLU A 33 9.08 -9.51 18.16
N ALA A 34 10.18 -9.54 17.43
CA ALA A 34 11.35 -10.36 17.71
C ALA A 34 12.62 -9.58 17.34
N GLU A 35 13.67 -9.75 18.12
CA GLU A 35 14.97 -9.11 17.89
C GLU A 35 16.01 -10.16 17.49
N ILE A 36 16.77 -9.85 16.44
CA ILE A 36 17.94 -10.63 16.05
C ILE A 36 19.08 -9.71 15.60
N PRO A 37 20.34 -10.12 15.77
CA PRO A 37 21.47 -9.42 15.16
C PRO A 37 21.53 -9.71 13.65
N GLY A 38 21.69 -8.64 12.87
CA GLY A 38 21.98 -8.70 11.43
C GLY A 38 20.75 -8.87 10.52
N LEU A 39 21.01 -8.83 9.21
CA LEU A 39 19.99 -9.04 8.18
C LEU A 39 19.68 -10.54 8.03
N SER A 40 18.40 -10.88 7.85
CA SER A 40 18.00 -12.27 7.64
C SER A 40 16.69 -12.38 6.85
N THR A 41 16.36 -13.60 6.44
CA THR A 41 15.10 -13.93 5.77
C THR A 41 14.11 -14.46 6.80
N PHE A 42 12.87 -13.96 6.74
CA PHE A 42 11.83 -14.29 7.71
C PHE A 42 10.57 -14.80 7.04
N ALA A 43 9.79 -15.59 7.78
CA ALA A 43 8.46 -16.03 7.40
C ALA A 43 7.50 -15.89 8.58
N ILE A 44 6.25 -15.54 8.29
CA ILE A 44 5.16 -15.49 9.27
C ILE A 44 4.22 -16.66 8.96
N VAL A 45 3.98 -17.53 9.94
CA VAL A 45 3.09 -18.68 9.77
C VAL A 45 1.97 -18.65 10.79
N GLY A 46 0.74 -18.87 10.33
CA GLY A 46 -0.44 -19.02 11.17
C GLY A 46 -0.84 -20.49 11.31
N SER A 47 -1.42 -20.86 12.45
CA SER A 47 -1.93 -22.23 12.69
C SER A 47 -3.25 -22.53 11.99
N THR A 48 -3.89 -21.53 11.37
CA THR A 48 -5.25 -21.64 10.85
C THR A 48 -5.32 -20.93 9.50
N LEU A 49 -5.76 -21.64 8.47
CA LEU A 49 -6.15 -21.04 7.20
C LEU A 49 -7.46 -20.30 7.45
N ILE A 50 -7.41 -18.98 7.51
CA ILE A 50 -8.62 -18.18 7.31
C ILE A 50 -8.77 -18.10 5.80
N THR A 51 -9.86 -18.63 5.26
CA THR A 51 -10.26 -18.35 3.87
C THR A 51 -10.55 -16.85 3.80
N GLN A 52 -9.51 -16.06 3.52
CA GLN A 52 -9.66 -14.67 3.13
C GLN A 52 -10.44 -14.71 1.81
N PRO A 53 -11.57 -13.99 1.66
CA PRO A 53 -12.09 -13.75 0.33
C PRO A 53 -10.96 -13.08 -0.47
N SER A 54 -10.42 -13.81 -1.43
CA SER A 54 -9.40 -13.33 -2.35
C SER A 54 -10.05 -12.20 -3.13
N LEU A 55 -9.75 -10.94 -2.77
CA LEU A 55 -9.82 -9.87 -3.74
C LEU A 55 -8.80 -10.25 -4.80
N GLU A 56 -9.28 -10.69 -5.96
CA GLU A 56 -8.52 -10.91 -7.17
C GLU A 56 -7.42 -9.85 -7.31
N PRO A 57 -6.16 -10.20 -7.65
CA PRO A 57 -5.11 -9.22 -7.79
C PRO A 57 -5.45 -8.27 -8.94
N SER A 58 -6.03 -7.12 -8.60
CA SER A 58 -6.11 -5.98 -9.51
C SER A 58 -4.67 -5.56 -9.86
N PRO A 59 -4.35 -5.27 -11.14
CA PRO A 59 -2.98 -4.99 -11.54
C PRO A 59 -2.34 -3.91 -10.68
N THR A 60 -1.12 -4.19 -10.21
CA THR A 60 -0.28 -3.29 -9.41
C THR A 60 -0.04 -1.98 -10.17
N THR A 61 -0.91 -0.99 -9.96
CA THR A 61 -0.58 0.39 -10.31
C THR A 61 0.26 0.94 -9.17
N SER A 62 1.56 1.07 -9.43
CA SER A 62 2.51 1.76 -8.56
C SER A 62 2.12 3.23 -8.45
N TYR A 63 1.45 3.60 -7.34
CA TYR A 63 1.18 5.00 -7.02
C TYR A 63 2.33 5.56 -6.19
N PHE A 64 3.29 6.15 -6.90
CA PHE A 64 4.26 7.06 -6.33
C PHE A 64 3.52 8.30 -5.77
N THR A 65 3.70 8.62 -4.49
CA THR A 65 3.03 9.73 -3.81
C THR A 65 3.34 11.08 -4.47
N GLN A 66 2.35 11.78 -5.05
CA GLN A 66 2.38 13.25 -5.17
C GLN A 66 0.96 13.87 -5.16
N PRO A 67 0.61 14.71 -4.18
CA PRO A 67 -0.62 15.51 -4.20
C PRO A 67 -0.61 16.70 -5.19
N LEU A 68 0.33 16.79 -6.13
CA LEU A 68 0.48 17.97 -7.03
C LEU A 68 0.12 17.74 -8.50
N ILE A 69 -0.04 16.49 -8.97
CA ILE A 69 -0.26 16.23 -10.41
C ILE A 69 -1.67 16.63 -10.88
N ILE A 70 -2.67 16.64 -10.01
CA ILE A 70 -4.07 16.94 -10.40
C ILE A 70 -4.29 18.43 -10.71
N TYR A 71 -3.50 19.33 -10.10
CA TYR A 71 -3.71 20.77 -10.25
C TYR A 71 -3.22 21.33 -11.60
N THR A 72 -2.24 20.72 -12.26
CA THR A 72 -1.72 21.24 -13.55
C THR A 72 -2.62 20.89 -14.74
N LEU A 73 -3.31 19.74 -14.71
CA LEU A 73 -4.14 19.29 -15.83
C LEU A 73 -5.51 20.00 -15.92
N THR A 74 -6.08 20.40 -14.79
CA THR A 74 -7.38 21.08 -14.76
C THR A 74 -7.29 22.57 -15.10
N VAL A 75 -6.25 23.25 -14.62
CA VAL A 75 -6.10 24.71 -14.83
C VAL A 75 -5.65 25.03 -16.27
N GLY A 76 -4.85 24.17 -16.91
CA GLY A 76 -4.38 24.39 -18.29
C GLY A 76 -5.49 24.33 -19.35
N ALA A 77 -6.45 23.42 -19.21
CA ALA A 77 -7.53 23.28 -20.19
C ALA A 77 -8.52 24.47 -20.13
N ALA A 78 -8.83 24.97 -18.93
CA ALA A 78 -9.77 26.06 -18.76
C ALA A 78 -9.29 27.38 -19.39
N THR A 79 -7.99 27.67 -19.34
CA THR A 79 -7.43 28.90 -19.91
C THR A 79 -7.40 28.88 -21.45
N VAL A 80 -7.12 27.72 -22.06
CA VAL A 80 -7.14 27.57 -23.53
C VAL A 80 -8.57 27.65 -24.08
N SER A 81 -9.56 27.05 -23.41
CA SER A 81 -10.96 27.12 -23.87
C SER A 81 -11.53 28.54 -23.75
N LEU A 82 -11.21 29.28 -22.69
CA LEU A 82 -11.67 30.67 -22.52
C LEU A 82 -11.04 31.62 -23.55
N THR A 83 -9.74 31.48 -23.83
CA THR A 83 -9.06 32.34 -24.83
C THR A 83 -9.56 32.06 -26.25
N ILE A 84 -9.74 30.80 -26.63
CA ILE A 84 -10.30 30.43 -27.94
C ILE A 84 -11.75 30.89 -28.06
N GLY A 85 -12.57 30.67 -27.02
CA GLY A 85 -13.96 31.11 -26.99
C GLY A 85 -14.08 32.63 -27.13
N PHE A 86 -13.23 33.38 -26.43
CA PHE A 86 -13.19 34.85 -26.51
C PHE A 86 -12.76 35.33 -27.92
N LEU A 87 -11.72 34.74 -28.50
CA LEU A 87 -11.29 35.05 -29.88
C LEU A 87 -12.38 34.79 -30.93
N LEU A 88 -13.08 33.64 -30.83
CA LEU A 88 -14.16 33.30 -31.75
C LEU A 88 -15.37 34.22 -31.58
N TYR A 89 -15.69 34.62 -30.34
CA TYR A 89 -16.76 35.56 -30.05
C TYR A 89 -16.50 36.93 -30.71
N TYR A 90 -15.28 37.46 -30.56
CA TYR A 90 -14.91 38.74 -31.17
C TYR A 90 -14.90 38.69 -32.70
N ARG A 91 -14.44 37.60 -33.31
CA ARG A 91 -14.46 37.45 -34.78
C ARG A 91 -15.88 37.42 -35.35
N LYS A 92 -16.88 36.99 -34.58
CA LYS A 92 -18.28 36.93 -35.03
C LYS A 92 -19.00 38.28 -34.94
N HIS A 93 -18.55 39.16 -34.05
CA HIS A 93 -19.21 40.44 -33.76
C HIS A 93 -18.46 41.69 -34.28
N SER A 94 -17.30 41.51 -34.93
CA SER A 94 -16.65 42.50 -35.78
C SER A 94 -17.09 42.35 -37.23
#